data_AF-A0A2V9CET3-F1
#
_entry.id   AF-A0A2V9CET3-F1
#
_cell.length_a   1.000
_cell.length_b   1.000
_cell.length_c   1.000
_cell.angle_alpha   90.00
_cell.angle_beta   90.00
_cell.angle_gamma   90.00
#
_symmetry.space_group_name_H-M   'P 1'
#
loop_
_entity.id
_entity.type
_entity.pdbx_description
1 polymer ?
#
loop_
_entity_poly.entity_id
_entity_poly.type
_entity_poly.pdbx_seq_one_letter_code
_entity_poly.pdbx_strand_id
1 'polypeptide(L)'
;MIQSSGQCTLVRREAMRFPLDVPVVFWWRNANGVHQQGEGRSYDLSELGAFVFASACPPEGTQVGLRIPITQFPDVVRPLRMEIEGRVVRIEQVRSGEGRDGFAILSEQTLLRELDNSTRQRNSDLPPKARAPVAHHFSCEVH
;
A
#
# COMPACT_ATOMS: atom_id res chain seq x y z
N MET A 1 19.69 -1.72 53.14
CA MET A 1 18.47 -2.32 52.54
C MET A 1 18.03 -1.43 51.40
N ILE A 2 18.02 -1.99 50.18
CA ILE A 2 17.80 -1.30 48.91
C ILE A 2 16.28 -1.23 48.67
N GLN A 3 15.71 -0.03 48.57
CA GLN A 3 14.36 0.15 48.03
C GLN A 3 14.49 0.59 46.58
N SER A 4 14.34 -0.38 45.68
CA SER A 4 14.23 -0.16 44.24
C SER A 4 12.82 0.36 43.94
N SER A 5 12.68 1.66 43.70
CA SER A 5 11.46 2.25 43.18
C SER A 5 11.37 1.93 41.69
N GLY A 6 10.77 0.79 41.36
CA GLY A 6 10.38 0.47 39.99
C GLY A 6 9.29 1.43 39.53
N GLN A 7 9.65 2.45 38.75
CA GLN A 7 8.68 3.28 38.06
C GLN A 7 8.05 2.43 36.95
N CYS A 8 6.82 1.96 37.17
CA CYS A 8 5.98 1.41 36.13
C CYS A 8 5.47 2.59 35.29
N THR A 9 6.25 3.02 34.30
CA THR A 9 5.79 4.00 33.31
C THR A 9 4.72 3.33 32.47
N LEU A 10 3.46 3.61 32.79
CA LEU A 10 2.32 3.27 31.95
C LEU A 10 2.50 4.03 30.62
N VAL A 11 3.03 3.35 29.59
CA VAL A 11 3.14 3.91 28.24
C VAL A 11 1.72 4.04 27.68
N ARG A 12 1.10 5.20 27.93
CA ARG A 12 -0.19 5.55 27.35
C ARG A 12 0.04 5.78 25.86
N ARG A 13 -0.62 4.98 25.02
CA ARG A 13 -0.61 5.20 23.57
C ARG A 13 -1.34 6.52 23.28
N GLU A 14 -0.68 7.40 22.52
CA GLU A 14 -1.21 8.75 22.21
C GLU A 14 -2.35 8.72 21.19
N ALA A 15 -2.47 7.65 20.38
CA ALA A 15 -3.50 7.50 19.37
C ALA A 15 -4.24 6.16 19.46
N MET A 16 -5.51 6.17 19.07
CA MET A 16 -6.33 4.98 18.91
C MET A 16 -5.80 4.14 17.74
N ARG A 17 -5.61 2.85 17.99
CA ARG A 17 -5.22 1.87 16.98
C ARG A 17 -6.44 1.07 16.55
N PHE A 18 -6.77 1.16 15.27
CA PHE A 18 -7.79 0.35 14.64
C PHE A 18 -7.17 -0.99 14.25
N PRO A 19 -7.60 -2.11 14.86
CA PRO A 19 -7.19 -3.43 14.39
C PRO A 19 -7.80 -3.63 13.00
N LEU A 20 -6.96 -3.66 11.98
CA LEU A 20 -7.40 -3.74 10.59
C LEU A 20 -6.50 -4.70 9.84
N ASP A 21 -7.05 -5.85 9.45
CA ASP A 21 -6.35 -6.86 8.65
C ASP A 21 -6.65 -6.67 7.16
N VAL A 22 -5.94 -5.71 6.55
CA VAL A 22 -6.10 -5.36 5.13
C VAL A 22 -4.79 -5.47 4.37
N PRO A 23 -4.83 -5.73 3.05
CA PRO A 23 -3.63 -5.75 2.22
C PRO A 23 -2.90 -4.40 2.24
N VAL A 24 -1.57 -4.45 2.26
CA VAL A 24 -0.70 -3.28 2.20
C VAL A 24 0.35 -3.49 1.12
N VAL A 25 0.50 -2.51 0.23
CA VAL A 25 1.67 -2.41 -0.66
C VAL A 25 2.60 -1.36 -0.08
N PHE A 26 3.89 -1.64 -0.01
CA PHE A 26 4.87 -0.72 0.54
C PHE A 26 6.12 -0.61 -0.31
N TRP A 27 6.80 0.53 -0.23
CA TRP A 27 8.03 0.80 -0.97
C TRP A 27 9.04 1.56 -0.11
N TRP A 28 10.32 1.32 -0.38
CA TRP A 28 11.42 1.99 0.29
C TRP A 28 12.65 2.03 -0.62
N ARG A 29 13.66 2.79 -0.24
CA ARG A 29 15.00 2.71 -0.85
C ARG A 29 15.92 1.91 0.06
N ASN A 30 16.63 0.94 -0.50
CA ASN A 30 17.65 0.22 0.25
C ASN A 30 18.92 1.07 0.44
N ALA A 31 19.92 0.53 1.13
CA ALA A 31 21.19 1.21 1.41
C ALA A 31 21.94 1.67 0.14
N ASN A 32 21.70 1.02 -1.01
CA ASN A 32 22.31 1.38 -2.30
C ASN A 32 21.47 2.40 -3.08
N GLY A 33 20.40 2.94 -2.47
CA GLY A 33 19.47 3.87 -3.12
C GLY A 33 18.51 3.21 -4.12
N VAL A 34 18.53 1.89 -4.24
CA VAL A 34 17.67 1.14 -5.16
C VAL A 34 16.27 1.05 -4.57
N HIS A 35 15.26 1.38 -5.37
CA HIS A 35 13.85 1.22 -5.01
C HIS A 35 13.51 -0.25 -4.82
N GLN A 36 12.84 -0.53 -3.71
CA GLN A 36 12.31 -1.83 -3.33
C GLN A 36 10.80 -1.70 -3.13
N GLN A 37 10.09 -2.79 -3.38
CA GLN A 37 8.66 -2.89 -3.14
C GLN A 37 8.36 -4.22 -2.46
N GLY A 38 7.39 -4.21 -1.56
CA GLY A 38 6.89 -5.39 -0.89
C GLY A 38 5.38 -5.35 -0.70
N GLU A 39 4.84 -6.49 -0.32
CA GLU A 39 3.43 -6.67 0.00
C GLU A 39 3.31 -7.30 1.39
N GLY A 40 2.23 -6.96 2.08
CA GLY A 40 1.98 -7.39 3.43
C GLY A 40 0.52 -7.22 3.83
N ARG A 41 0.25 -7.40 5.11
CA ARG A 41 -1.06 -7.14 5.70
C ARG A 41 -0.89 -6.29 6.95
N SER A 42 -1.70 -5.26 7.12
CA SER A 42 -1.69 -4.50 8.36
C SER A 42 -2.22 -5.37 9.49
N TYR A 43 -1.70 -5.16 10.68
CA TYR A 43 -2.27 -5.70 11.92
C TYR A 43 -3.10 -4.64 12.62
N ASP A 44 -2.49 -3.46 12.77
CA ASP A 44 -3.12 -2.27 13.31
C ASP A 44 -2.71 -1.02 12.53
N LEU A 45 -3.59 -0.03 12.56
CA LEU A 45 -3.40 1.28 11.95
C LEU A 45 -3.83 2.35 12.94
N SER A 46 -3.08 3.44 13.00
CA SER A 46 -3.42 4.66 13.73
C SER A 46 -2.92 5.85 12.96
N GLU A 47 -3.38 7.04 13.33
CA GLU A 47 -2.85 8.30 12.80
C GLU A 47 -1.33 8.41 12.98
N LEU A 48 -0.80 7.87 14.09
CA LEU A 48 0.62 7.95 14.44
C LEU A 48 1.46 6.79 13.92
N GLY A 49 0.87 5.74 13.34
CA GLY A 49 1.68 4.61 12.90
C GLY A 49 0.87 3.39 12.51
N ALA A 50 1.59 2.41 11.97
CA ALA A 50 1.04 1.15 11.49
C ALA A 50 1.97 0.00 11.85
N PHE A 51 1.40 -1.19 12.05
CA PHE A 51 2.15 -2.44 12.05
C PHE A 51 1.76 -3.29 10.84
N VAL A 52 2.76 -3.77 10.10
CA VAL A 52 2.57 -4.54 8.87
C VAL A 52 3.30 -5.87 8.98
N PHE A 53 2.57 -6.97 8.79
CA PHE A 53 3.18 -8.29 8.56
C PHE A 53 3.67 -8.38 7.12
N ALA A 54 4.93 -8.75 6.95
CA ALA A 54 5.55 -8.92 5.64
C ALA A 54 6.80 -9.80 5.73
N SER A 55 7.03 -10.63 4.70
CA SER A 55 8.24 -11.46 4.62
C SER A 55 9.50 -10.65 4.33
N ALA A 56 9.38 -9.53 3.62
CA ALA A 56 10.48 -8.63 3.29
C ALA A 56 10.32 -7.31 4.03
N CYS A 57 10.88 -7.23 5.24
CA CYS A 57 10.80 -6.04 6.08
C CYS A 57 11.85 -4.99 5.68
N PRO A 58 11.47 -3.72 5.48
CA PRO A 58 12.45 -2.64 5.34
C PRO A 58 13.28 -2.50 6.65
N PRO A 59 14.58 -2.17 6.57
CA PRO A 59 15.42 -2.01 7.76
C PRO A 59 14.92 -0.90 8.71
N GLU A 60 15.22 -1.03 10.00
CA GLU A 60 14.91 -0.01 11.00
C GLU A 60 15.54 1.35 10.62
N GLY A 61 14.82 2.43 10.87
CA GLY A 61 15.21 3.80 10.50
C GLY A 61 14.93 4.18 9.04
N THR A 62 14.51 3.23 8.19
CA THR A 62 14.27 3.48 6.76
C THR A 62 12.98 4.24 6.50
N GLN A 63 13.00 5.18 5.56
CA GLN A 63 11.79 5.82 5.04
C GLN A 63 11.00 4.82 4.20
N VAL A 64 9.70 4.70 4.49
CA VAL A 64 8.80 3.79 3.81
C VAL A 64 7.49 4.49 3.49
N GLY A 65 6.99 4.26 2.28
CA GLY A 65 5.64 4.62 1.89
C GLY A 65 4.76 3.38 1.90
N LEU A 66 3.53 3.52 2.41
CA LEU A 66 2.49 2.49 2.44
C LEU A 66 1.30 2.93 1.59
N ARG A 67 0.63 1.95 0.99
CA ARG A 67 -0.62 2.13 0.28
C ARG A 67 -1.60 1.03 0.68
N ILE A 68 -2.77 1.44 1.15
CA ILE A 68 -3.80 0.58 1.69
C ILE A 68 -5.10 0.85 0.91
N PRO A 69 -5.60 -0.10 0.12
CA PRO A 69 -6.91 0.02 -0.52
C PRO A 69 -8.00 -0.12 0.55
N ILE A 70 -8.94 0.82 0.55
CA ILE A 70 -10.09 0.83 1.43
C ILE A 70 -11.32 0.55 0.55
N THR A 71 -11.68 -0.73 0.45
CA THR A 71 -12.76 -1.22 -0.42
C THR A 71 -13.85 -1.98 0.34
N GLN A 72 -13.70 -2.15 1.66
CA GLN A 72 -14.50 -3.09 2.45
C GLN A 72 -15.52 -2.44 3.39
N PHE A 73 -15.69 -1.11 3.34
CA PHE A 73 -16.69 -0.44 4.18
C PHE A 73 -18.05 -0.39 3.47
N PRO A 74 -19.13 -0.92 4.09
CA PRO A 74 -20.46 -1.00 3.48
C PRO A 74 -21.01 0.34 2.97
N ASP A 75 -20.62 1.45 3.64
CA ASP A 75 -21.13 2.80 3.36
C ASP A 75 -20.22 3.62 2.43
N VAL A 76 -19.12 3.04 1.94
CA VAL A 76 -18.18 3.75 1.08
C VAL A 76 -18.64 3.63 -0.38
N VAL A 77 -19.29 4.69 -0.87
CA VAL A 77 -19.84 4.82 -2.24
C VAL A 77 -18.73 4.82 -3.31
N ARG A 78 -17.49 5.17 -2.93
CA ARG A 78 -16.35 5.28 -3.84
C ARG A 78 -15.11 4.59 -3.27
N PRO A 79 -14.40 3.75 -4.02
CA PRO A 79 -13.18 3.11 -3.53
C PRO A 79 -12.19 4.15 -3.02
N LEU A 80 -11.76 4.00 -1.77
CA LEU A 80 -10.79 4.88 -1.12
C LEU A 80 -9.42 4.21 -1.11
N ARG A 81 -8.37 5.01 -0.96
CA ARG A 81 -7.00 4.58 -0.76
C ARG A 81 -6.37 5.43 0.31
N MET A 82 -5.82 4.78 1.33
CA MET A 82 -4.97 5.44 2.30
C MET A 82 -3.51 5.32 1.86
N GLU A 83 -2.79 6.43 1.92
CA GLU A 83 -1.35 6.51 1.68
C GLU A 83 -0.68 7.05 2.94
N ILE A 84 0.36 6.37 3.41
CA ILE A 84 1.10 6.75 4.62
C ILE A 84 2.57 6.85 4.24
N GLU A 85 3.22 7.93 4.63
CA GLU A 85 4.68 8.07 4.59
C GLU A 85 5.20 8.06 6.01
N GLY A 86 6.26 7.30 6.28
CA GLY A 86 6.79 7.20 7.63
C GLY A 86 8.13 6.50 7.70
N ARG A 87 8.56 6.22 8.93
CA ARG A 87 9.85 5.60 9.22
C ARG A 87 9.66 4.30 9.97
N VAL A 88 10.41 3.26 9.59
CA VAL A 88 10.44 2.01 10.36
C VAL A 88 11.08 2.27 11.73
N VAL A 89 10.35 1.96 12.80
CA VAL A 89 10.81 2.13 14.19
C VAL A 89 11.12 0.81 14.89
N ARG A 90 10.69 -0.31 14.31
CA ARG A 90 10.96 -1.66 14.82
C ARG A 90 10.70 -2.70 13.75
N ILE A 91 11.48 -3.79 13.78
CA ILE A 91 11.20 -5.04 13.08
C ILE A 91 10.95 -6.13 14.12
N GLU A 92 9.91 -6.93 13.92
CA GLU A 92 9.61 -8.11 14.71
C GLU A 92 9.85 -9.34 13.83
N GLN A 93 10.82 -10.18 14.23
CA GLN A 93 11.11 -11.44 13.55
C GLN A 93 10.73 -12.60 14.45
N VAL A 94 9.95 -13.54 13.93
CA VAL A 94 9.50 -14.70 14.71
C VAL A 94 10.48 -15.84 14.51
N ARG A 95 11.21 -16.18 15.57
CA ARG A 95 12.24 -17.25 15.55
C ARG A 95 11.67 -18.67 15.56
N SER A 96 10.36 -18.83 15.75
CA SER A 96 9.72 -20.11 15.99
C SER A 96 8.35 -20.16 15.31
N GLY A 97 8.33 -20.59 14.03
CA GLY A 97 7.25 -21.24 13.27
C GLY A 97 5.78 -20.78 13.29
N GLU A 98 5.32 -20.06 14.30
CA GLU A 98 3.91 -19.80 14.61
C GLU A 98 3.52 -18.32 14.41
N GLY A 99 4.47 -17.45 14.09
CA GLY A 99 4.20 -16.02 13.84
C GLY A 99 4.77 -15.53 12.52
N ARG A 100 4.32 -14.34 12.10
CA ARG A 100 4.74 -13.70 10.86
C ARG A 100 5.69 -12.57 11.18
N ASP A 101 6.77 -12.48 10.42
CA ASP A 101 7.64 -11.31 10.47
C ASP A 101 6.85 -10.04 10.11
N GLY A 102 7.28 -8.93 10.68
CA GLY A 102 6.62 -7.65 10.44
C GLY A 102 7.45 -6.47 10.88
N PHE A 103 6.96 -5.29 10.53
CA PHE A 103 7.60 -4.03 10.86
C PHE A 103 6.58 -3.00 11.33
N ALA A 104 7.01 -2.17 12.27
CA ALA A 104 6.25 -1.04 12.77
C ALA A 104 6.78 0.25 12.17
N ILE A 105 5.88 1.16 11.79
CA ILE A 105 6.24 2.51 11.34
C ILE A 105 5.66 3.57 12.27
N LEU A 106 6.39 4.69 12.37
CA LEU A 106 5.88 5.96 12.84
C LEU A 106 5.44 6.76 11.61
N SER A 107 4.17 7.17 11.57
CA SER A 107 3.62 7.96 10.48
C SER A 107 4.14 9.40 10.57
N GLU A 108 4.68 9.90 9.47
CA GLU A 108 5.05 11.31 9.30
C GLU A 108 3.93 12.06 8.53
N GLN A 109 3.27 11.37 7.59
CA GLN A 109 2.12 11.88 6.83
C GLN A 109 1.11 10.76 6.56
N THR A 110 -0.18 11.07 6.67
CA THR A 110 -1.28 10.16 6.30
C THR A 110 -2.28 10.90 5.43
N LEU A 111 -2.60 10.33 4.27
CA LEU A 111 -3.53 10.90 3.30
C LEU A 111 -4.59 9.86 2.92
N LEU A 112 -5.85 10.29 2.91
CA LEU A 112 -6.96 9.51 2.36
C LEU A 112 -7.32 10.09 0.99
N ARG A 113 -7.29 9.24 -0.05
CA ARG A 113 -7.57 9.62 -1.43
C ARG A 113 -8.77 8.85 -1.96
N GLU A 114 -9.65 9.54 -2.68
CA GLU A 114 -10.63 8.87 -3.53
C GLU A 114 -9.94 8.28 -4.75
N LEU A 115 -10.33 7.05 -5.11
CA LEU A 115 -9.88 6.44 -6.35
C LEU A 115 -10.82 6.90 -7.47
N ASP A 116 -10.45 8.00 -8.13
CA ASP A 116 -11.18 8.50 -9.30
C ASP A 116 -11.20 7.44 -10.39
N ASN A 117 -12.41 6.95 -10.73
CA ASN A 117 -12.61 5.88 -11.69
C ASN A 117 -12.50 6.36 -13.17
N SER A 118 -11.81 7.48 -13.42
CA SER A 118 -11.82 8.24 -14.68
C SER A 118 -11.09 7.57 -15.86
N THR A 119 -10.58 6.35 -15.71
CA THR A 119 -9.75 5.68 -16.75
C THR A 119 -10.44 4.49 -17.43
N ARG A 120 -11.78 4.42 -17.43
CA ARG A 120 -12.53 3.44 -18.24
C ARG A 120 -13.39 4.02 -19.38
N GLN A 121 -13.19 5.29 -19.75
CA GLN A 121 -13.80 5.89 -20.95
C GLN A 121 -12.82 6.84 -21.66
N ARG A 122 -11.84 6.27 -22.38
CA ARG A 122 -11.10 6.98 -23.44
C ARG A 122 -10.58 6.01 -24.51
N ASN A 123 -11.42 5.07 -24.93
CA ASN A 123 -11.18 4.24 -26.13
C ASN A 123 -12.46 4.19 -26.99
N SER A 124 -13.13 5.33 -27.19
CA SER A 124 -14.22 5.45 -28.17
C SER A 124 -14.11 6.66 -29.10
N ASP A 125 -12.99 7.39 -29.08
CA ASP A 125 -12.74 8.50 -30.00
C ASP A 125 -11.50 8.20 -30.86
N LEU A 126 -11.64 7.28 -31.83
CA LEU A 126 -10.76 7.29 -32.99
C LEU A 126 -11.38 8.22 -34.05
N PRO A 127 -10.64 9.23 -34.57
CA PRO A 127 -11.13 10.03 -35.69
C PRO A 127 -11.17 9.19 -36.97
N PRO A 128 -12.18 9.34 -37.84
CA PRO A 128 -12.22 8.68 -39.14
C PRO A 128 -11.19 9.35 -40.05
N LYS A 129 -9.97 8.80 -40.11
CA LYS A 129 -8.99 9.26 -41.09
C LYS A 129 -9.03 8.39 -42.34
N ALA A 130 -9.57 9.01 -43.38
CA ALA A 130 -9.56 8.63 -44.79
C ALA A 130 -8.29 7.87 -45.23
N ARG A 131 -8.50 6.76 -45.94
CA ARG A 131 -7.61 6.32 -47.02
C ARG A 131 -8.43 6.08 -48.28
N ALA A 132 -7.99 6.72 -49.35
CA ALA A 132 -8.54 6.77 -50.69
C ALA A 132 -8.45 5.40 -51.41
N PRO A 133 -9.07 5.23 -52.59
CA PRO A 133 -9.39 3.93 -53.16
C PRO A 133 -8.17 3.30 -53.82
N VAL A 134 -8.01 1.99 -53.66
CA VAL A 134 -7.16 1.20 -54.54
C VAL A 134 -8.09 0.39 -55.43
N ALA A 135 -8.29 0.88 -56.65
CA ALA A 135 -8.87 0.10 -57.72
C ALA A 135 -7.83 -0.95 -58.15
N HIS A 136 -8.17 -2.22 -58.02
CA HIS A 136 -7.64 -3.26 -58.91
C HIS A 136 -8.77 -4.23 -59.28
N HIS A 137 -9.12 -4.12 -60.54
CA HIS A 137 -9.91 -5.03 -61.36
C HIS A 137 -9.19 -6.40 -61.43
N PHE A 138 -9.90 -7.51 -61.22
CA PHE A 138 -10.02 -8.64 -62.17
C PHE A 138 -10.75 -9.86 -61.56
N SER A 139 -11.55 -10.50 -62.41
CA SER A 139 -12.50 -11.60 -62.23
C SER A 139 -11.97 -12.91 -61.62
N CYS A 140 -12.88 -13.68 -61.01
CA CYS A 140 -13.15 -15.07 -61.42
C CYS A 140 -14.46 -15.61 -60.82
N GLU A 141 -15.33 -16.14 -61.69
CA GLU A 141 -16.50 -17.00 -61.39
C GLU A 141 -16.08 -18.33 -60.73
N VAL A 142 -16.96 -18.95 -59.92
CA VAL A 142 -17.61 -20.25 -60.18
C VAL A 142 -18.26 -20.84 -58.91
N HIS A 143 -19.59 -20.94 -58.90
CA HIS A 143 -20.42 -22.16 -58.77
C HIS A 143 -21.87 -21.78 -58.42
#